data_AF-A0A0N0JN25-F1
#
_entry.id   AF-A0A0N0JN25-F1
#
_cell.length_a   1.000
_cell.length_b   1.000
_cell.length_c   1.000
_cell.angle_alpha   90.00
_cell.angle_beta   90.00
_cell.angle_gamma   90.00
#
_symmetry.space_group_name_H-M   'P 1'
#
loop_
_entity.id
_entity.type
_entity.pdbx_description
1 polymer ?
#
loop_
_entity_poly.entity_id
_entity_poly.type
_entity_poly.pdbx_seq_one_letter_code
_entity_poly.pdbx_strand_id
1 'polypeptide(L)'
;MKVWEATMSAKGQITIPKEVRELLKLNPGDQMVYSVVDGEIVITPKNIDMKDLAGFLGTPPNGRATLEEIDEAVIRTAGANALLTGGDDPSDIAA
;
A
#
# COMPACT_ATOMS: atom_id res chain seq x y z
N MET A 1 -13.54 19.11 -10.39
CA MET A 1 -12.92 18.93 -9.07
C MET A 1 -13.95 19.37 -8.04
N LYS A 2 -14.36 18.47 -7.13
CA LYS A 2 -15.19 18.85 -5.99
C LYS A 2 -14.25 19.16 -4.82
N VAL A 3 -14.55 20.24 -4.10
CA VAL A 3 -13.78 20.70 -2.95
C VAL A 3 -14.71 20.67 -1.75
N TRP A 4 -14.20 20.21 -0.62
CA TRP A 4 -14.90 20.21 0.65
C TRP A 4 -14.02 20.89 1.69
N GLU A 5 -14.65 21.64 2.58
CA GLU A 5 -13.99 22.28 3.71
C GLU A 5 -14.33 21.51 4.98
N ALA A 6 -13.35 21.38 5.88
CA ALA A 6 -13.54 20.76 7.19
C ALA A 6 -12.74 21.55 8.23
N THR A 7 -13.38 21.80 9.37
CA THR A 7 -12.73 22.48 10.50
C THR A 7 -12.17 21.45 11.46
N MET A 8 -10.91 21.64 11.86
CA MET A 8 -10.28 20.83 12.89
C MET A 8 -10.93 21.12 14.26
N SER A 9 -11.31 20.06 14.98
CA SER A 9 -11.81 20.19 16.34
C SER A 9 -10.70 20.62 17.31
N ALA A 10 -11.08 21.06 18.51
CA ALA A 10 -10.13 21.39 19.57
C ALA A 10 -9.21 20.22 19.97
N LYS A 11 -9.62 18.98 19.66
CA LYS A 11 -8.84 17.76 19.91
C LYS A 11 -7.95 17.35 18.74
N GLY A 12 -7.84 18.19 17.70
CA GLY A 12 -7.04 17.90 16.52
C GLY A 12 -7.69 16.89 15.56
N GLN A 13 -9.01 16.68 15.64
CA GLN A 13 -9.71 15.74 14.76
C GLN A 13 -10.33 16.47 13.57
N ILE A 14 -10.17 15.94 12.37
CA ILE A 14 -10.86 16.37 11.16
C ILE A 14 -11.86 15.29 10.78
N THR A 15 -13.10 15.69 10.49
CA THR A 15 -14.17 14.76 10.13
C THR A 15 -14.34 14.71 8.62
N ILE A 16 -14.49 13.52 8.06
CA ILE A 16 -14.76 13.33 6.63
C ILE A 16 -16.27 13.48 6.38
N PRO A 17 -16.71 14.44 5.53
CA PRO A 17 -18.12 14.62 5.18
C PRO A 17 -18.75 13.33 4.62
N LYS A 18 -20.07 13.17 4.81
CA LYS A 18 -20.80 11.98 4.35
C LYS A 18 -20.60 11.71 2.86
N GLU A 19 -20.67 12.75 2.04
CA GLU A 19 -20.49 12.66 0.58
C GLU A 19 -19.11 12.15 0.17
N VAL A 20 -18.06 12.57 0.89
CA VAL A 20 -16.68 12.11 0.62
C VAL A 20 -16.52 10.64 1.03
N ARG A 21 -17.13 10.24 2.15
CA ARG A 21 -17.14 8.83 2.58
C ARG A 21 -17.81 7.93 1.55
N GLU A 22 -18.96 8.34 1.01
CA GLU A 22 -19.68 7.60 -0.03
C GLU A 22 -18.88 7.53 -1.33
N LEU A 23 -18.28 8.64 -1.75
CA LEU A 23 -17.46 8.70 -2.97
C LEU A 23 -16.24 7.77 -2.91
N LEU A 24 -15.58 7.72 -1.76
CA LEU A 24 -14.40 6.89 -1.52
C LEU A 24 -14.73 5.49 -0.97
N LYS A 25 -16.03 5.16 -0.82
CA LYS A 25 -16.53 3.90 -0.27
C LYS A 25 -15.91 3.54 1.09
N LEU A 26 -15.81 4.53 1.97
CA LEU A 26 -15.24 4.36 3.31
C LEU A 26 -16.25 3.73 4.27
N ASN A 27 -15.81 2.71 5.00
CA ASN A 27 -16.58 2.04 6.04
C ASN A 27 -15.98 2.31 7.43
N PRO A 28 -16.78 2.24 8.51
CA PRO A 28 -16.25 2.27 9.86
C PRO A 28 -15.22 1.15 10.07
N GLY A 29 -14.02 1.52 10.53
CA GLY A 29 -12.90 0.58 10.74
C GLY A 29 -11.84 0.61 9.63
N ASP A 30 -12.12 1.28 8.51
CA ASP A 30 -11.11 1.46 7.45
C ASP A 30 -9.90 2.23 7.99
N GLN A 31 -8.71 1.73 7.67
CA GLN A 31 -7.47 2.40 7.99
C GLN A 31 -7.13 3.46 6.96
N MET A 32 -6.51 4.55 7.39
CA MET A 32 -6.06 5.63 6.50
C MET A 32 -4.55 5.80 6.63
N VAL A 33 -3.87 6.05 5.51
CA VAL A 33 -2.47 6.44 5.49
C VAL A 33 -2.37 7.93 5.26
N TYR A 34 -1.60 8.60 6.09
CA TYR A 34 -1.20 9.99 5.89
C TYR A 34 0.17 10.01 5.22
N SER A 35 0.25 10.71 4.10
CA SER A 35 1.51 11.00 3.42
C SER A 35 1.66 12.51 3.28
N VAL A 36 2.88 13.02 3.40
CA VAL A 36 3.17 14.43 3.15
C VAL A 36 3.97 14.52 1.87
N VAL A 37 3.43 15.22 0.87
CA VAL A 37 4.06 15.41 -0.44
C VAL A 37 4.00 16.90 -0.76
N ASP A 38 5.16 17.52 -0.96
CA ASP A 38 5.28 18.95 -1.30
C ASP A 38 4.56 19.91 -0.34
N GLY A 39 4.49 19.54 0.95
CA GLY A 39 3.81 20.31 1.99
C GLY A 39 2.29 20.10 2.05
N GLU A 40 1.74 19.26 1.17
CA GLU A 40 0.34 18.84 1.20
C GLU A 40 0.19 17.49 1.91
N ILE A 41 -0.93 17.32 2.61
CA ILE A 41 -1.30 16.04 3.22
C ILE A 41 -2.17 15.27 2.23
N VAL A 42 -1.68 14.12 1.80
CA VAL A 42 -2.43 13.14 1.02
C VAL A 42 -2.91 12.04 1.96
N ILE A 43 -4.22 11.83 2.00
CA ILE A 43 -4.84 10.78 2.81
C ILE A 43 -5.34 9.68 1.88
N THR A 44 -4.83 8.46 2.04
CA THR A 44 -5.20 7.31 1.22
C THR A 44 -5.90 6.25 2.07
N PRO A 45 -7.13 5.83 1.72
CA PRO A 45 -7.79 4.74 2.42
C PRO A 45 -7.15 3.39 2.08
N LYS A 46 -6.99 2.55 3.11
CA LYS A 46 -6.61 1.14 3.01
C LYS A 46 -7.85 0.27 3.08
N ASN A 47 -8.78 0.50 2.17
CA ASN A 47 -10.06 -0.21 2.10
C ASN A 47 -10.17 -1.16 0.89
N ILE A 48 -9.06 -1.42 0.21
CA ILE A 48 -8.98 -2.39 -0.90
C ILE A 48 -8.45 -3.71 -0.36
N ASP A 49 -9.17 -4.82 -0.61
CA ASP A 49 -8.70 -6.16 -0.27
C ASP A 49 -7.64 -6.61 -1.28
N MET A 50 -6.60 -7.31 -0.82
CA MET A 50 -5.60 -7.95 -1.68
C MET A 50 -6.23 -8.87 -2.73
N LYS A 51 -7.37 -9.49 -2.40
CA LYS A 51 -8.15 -10.33 -3.33
C LYS A 51 -8.73 -9.54 -4.49
N ASP A 52 -9.05 -8.27 -4.29
CA ASP A 52 -9.54 -7.39 -5.36
C ASP A 52 -8.40 -7.00 -6.32
N LEU A 53 -7.14 -7.14 -5.89
CA LEU A 53 -5.95 -6.92 -6.71
C LEU A 53 -5.51 -8.21 -7.45
N ALA A 54 -6.07 -9.37 -7.10
CA ALA A 54 -5.74 -10.63 -7.75
C ALA A 54 -6.16 -10.58 -9.24
N GLY A 55 -5.17 -10.75 -10.13
CA GLY A 55 -5.39 -10.68 -11.58
C GLY A 55 -5.24 -9.29 -12.19
N PHE A 56 -5.01 -8.25 -11.39
CA PHE A 56 -4.82 -6.88 -11.91
C PHE A 56 -3.54 -6.73 -12.76
N LEU A 57 -2.51 -7.54 -12.47
CA LEU A 57 -1.24 -7.50 -13.20
C LEU A 57 -1.27 -8.18 -14.59
N GLY A 58 -2.44 -8.63 -15.05
CA GLY A 58 -2.62 -9.15 -16.41
C GLY A 58 -1.73 -10.34 -16.75
N THR A 59 -1.58 -10.62 -18.05
CA THR A 59 -0.61 -11.60 -18.53
C THR A 59 0.79 -10.98 -18.48
N PRO A 60 1.78 -11.64 -17.86
CA PRO A 60 3.12 -11.08 -17.79
C PRO A 60 3.71 -10.95 -19.21
N PRO A 61 4.26 -9.77 -19.57
CA PRO A 61 4.69 -9.48 -20.95
C PRO A 61 5.82 -10.38 -21.44
N ASN A 62 6.64 -10.91 -20.53
CA ASN A 62 7.76 -11.80 -20.82
C ASN A 62 7.49 -13.26 -20.41
N GLY A 63 6.23 -13.62 -20.14
CA GLY A 63 5.88 -14.94 -19.62
C GLY A 63 6.13 -15.08 -18.11
N ARG A 64 5.98 -16.29 -17.60
CA ARG A 64 6.19 -16.59 -16.17
C ARG A 64 7.68 -16.55 -15.86
N ALA A 65 8.09 -15.73 -14.89
CA ALA A 65 9.45 -15.74 -14.39
C ALA A 65 9.71 -16.95 -13.49
N THR A 66 10.93 -17.47 -13.50
CA THR A 66 11.41 -18.43 -12.48
C THR A 66 11.81 -17.70 -11.20
N LEU A 67 12.00 -18.45 -10.12
CA LEU A 67 12.44 -17.86 -8.84
C LEU A 67 13.84 -17.24 -9.00
N GLU A 68 14.72 -17.90 -9.74
CA GLU A 68 16.08 -17.44 -10.00
C GLU A 68 16.09 -16.11 -10.77
N GLU A 69 15.20 -15.95 -11.76
CA GLU A 69 15.06 -14.69 -12.51
C GLU A 69 14.55 -13.53 -11.63
N ILE A 70 13.70 -13.84 -10.64
CA ILE A 70 13.22 -12.86 -9.65
C ILE A 70 14.37 -12.46 -8.71
N ASP A 71 15.11 -13.43 -8.18
CA ASP A 71 16.24 -13.18 -7.29
C ASP A 71 17.31 -12.33 -7.97
N GLU A 72 17.67 -12.66 -9.22
CA GLU A 72 18.58 -11.85 -10.02
C GLU A 72 18.06 -10.43 -10.25
N ALA A 73 16.75 -10.26 -10.49
CA ALA A 73 16.15 -8.95 -10.66
C ALA A 73 16.17 -8.11 -9.39
N VAL A 74 15.91 -8.72 -8.24
CA VAL A 74 15.99 -8.07 -6.93
C VAL A 74 17.43 -7.63 -6.64
N ILE A 75 18.42 -8.52 -6.82
CA ILE A 75 19.85 -8.22 -6.62
C ILE A 75 20.29 -7.07 -7.52
N ARG A 76 19.94 -7.14 -8.81
CA ARG A 76 20.30 -6.13 -9.81
C ARG A 76 19.70 -4.75 -9.51
N THR A 77 18.47 -4.71 -9.01
CA THR A 77 17.70 -3.46 -8.89
C THR A 77 17.82 -2.81 -7.51
N ALA A 78 17.81 -3.61 -6.43
CA ALA A 78 17.86 -3.10 -5.06
C ALA A 78 19.29 -2.89 -4.54
N GLY A 79 20.32 -3.36 -5.26
CA GLY A 79 21.72 -3.22 -4.88
C GLY A 79 22.03 -3.86 -3.51
N ALA A 80 23.16 -3.48 -2.89
CA ALA A 80 23.68 -4.09 -1.66
C ALA A 80 22.73 -4.13 -0.44
N ASN A 81 21.59 -3.42 -0.48
CA ASN A 81 20.60 -3.44 0.59
C ASN A 81 19.58 -4.59 0.48
N ALA A 82 19.50 -5.29 -0.65
CA ALA A 82 18.60 -6.44 -0.81
C ALA A 82 19.03 -7.68 0.00
N LEU A 83 20.30 -7.79 0.37
CA LEU A 83 20.81 -8.92 1.17
C LEU A 83 20.52 -8.81 2.68
N LEU A 84 19.85 -7.75 3.14
CA LEU A 84 19.64 -7.50 4.58
C LEU A 84 18.30 -7.98 5.13
N THR A 85 17.41 -8.54 4.31
CA THR A 85 16.29 -9.32 4.86
C THR A 85 16.81 -10.72 5.14
N GLY A 86 17.01 -11.02 6.43
CA GLY A 86 17.56 -12.28 6.92
C GLY A 86 17.00 -13.50 6.19
N GLY A 87 17.90 -14.42 5.84
CA GLY A 87 17.59 -15.61 5.09
C GLY A 87 16.47 -16.41 5.75
N ASP A 88 15.59 -16.94 4.91
CA ASP A 88 14.79 -18.11 5.24
C ASP A 88 15.76 -19.28 5.46
N ASP A 89 16.33 -19.38 6.67
CA ASP A 89 17.01 -20.60 7.11
C ASP A 89 15.93 -21.65 7.36
N PRO A 90 15.93 -22.78 6.63
CA PRO A 90 14.98 -23.86 6.88
C PRO A 90 15.07 -24.44 8.30
N SER A 91 16.06 -24.07 9.12
CA SER A 91 16.14 -24.43 10.54
C SER A 91 15.07 -23.77 11.42
N ASP A 92 14.52 -22.61 11.02
CA ASP A 92 13.59 -21.83 11.86
C ASP A 92 12.13 -22.32 11.79
N ILE A 93 11.83 -23.30 10.91
CA ILE A 93 10.49 -23.90 10.75
C ILE A 93 10.27 -25.11 11.67
N ALA A 94 11.24 -25.46 12.51
CA ALA A 94 11.15 -26.56 13.46
C ALA A 94 11.29 -26.06 14.91
N ALA A 95 10.22 -25.47 15.44
CA ALA A 95 9.99 -25.28 16.88
C ALA A 95 8.49 -25.36 17.21
#